data_AF-A0A3L7RTM0-F1
#
_entry.id   AF-A0A3L7RTM0-F1
#
_cell.length_a   1.000
_cell.length_b   1.000
_cell.length_c   1.000
_cell.angle_alpha   90.00
_cell.angle_beta   90.00
_cell.angle_gamma   90.00
#
_symmetry.space_group_name_H-M   'P 1'
#
loop_
_entity.id
_entity.type
_entity.pdbx_description
1 polymer ?
#
loop_
_entity_poly.entity_id
_entity_poly.type
_entity_poly.pdbx_seq_one_letter_code
_entity_poly.pdbx_strand_id
1 'polypeptide(L)'
;MLAGSSEGRLDVASAALPEEHESDGAFLRHWAAYRVGPGERLTRSELADRLAADVARLDDVIGRQLDAILHHPRFQALESSWRGLEWLVGRADEAIGSDAYSKSASAVRVRLLNCSKRELQRDHTQAVEFDRSVVWRKIYEDEFGTAGGAPFGLLVVDHTFGVHPDDIDLLTGLAEVAAASFAPLVAAPAPDLFGVDSFADLNAGPGLEMLYNTPQFTAWRSMKALEETRFLGLALPRILGRLPYEGWEIAGTRSVQTEHSWRARSFRYQEDAESARGERRLWINAGWAFASVVIAEFARSGWFADIRGASRDAEGGGLVSGLPVDHFAASEGLVFRGPAEVVIGESAERFIAEAGFIPLCSTTSTGRAVFHSNQSLHRPKQYDSSGASANAKISAMLQYMLCVSRFAHYLKVIARTKVGAVTQPDQLQSILEDWILAYVTPDDRASPETKARRPLRAAQVEVRDTPGSPGAYRIVMHIQPHFQLDDLTSLIRLTTVVRPNTPS
;
A
#
# COMPACT_ATOMS: atom_id res chain seq x y z
N MET A 1 -12.70 46.14 -58.71
CA MET A 1 -12.04 45.54 -59.90
C MET A 1 -10.63 45.22 -59.45
N LEU A 2 -10.11 44.00 -59.37
CA LEU A 2 -10.40 42.66 -59.90
C LEU A 2 -10.24 41.67 -58.72
N ALA A 3 -11.27 40.90 -58.32
CA ALA A 3 -11.59 39.54 -58.77
C ALA A 3 -10.49 38.48 -58.47
N GLY A 4 -10.80 37.56 -57.56
CA GLY A 4 -9.99 36.37 -57.26
C GLY A 4 -10.43 35.65 -55.97
N SER A 5 -11.43 34.79 -56.09
CA SER A 5 -12.04 33.95 -55.05
C SER A 5 -11.14 32.82 -54.53
N SER A 6 -11.24 32.49 -53.24
CA SER A 6 -11.37 31.09 -52.78
C SER A 6 -11.62 31.02 -51.27
N GLU A 7 -12.50 30.10 -50.90
CA GLU A 7 -12.88 29.68 -49.54
C GLU A 7 -11.68 29.56 -48.59
N GLY A 8 -11.74 30.27 -47.46
CA GLY A 8 -10.79 30.16 -46.36
C GLY A 8 -11.50 29.62 -45.12
N ARG A 9 -11.18 28.36 -44.77
CA ARG A 9 -11.42 27.79 -43.43
C ARG A 9 -10.93 28.77 -42.37
N LEU A 10 -11.73 29.00 -41.34
CA LEU A 10 -11.28 29.63 -40.09
C LEU A 10 -10.24 28.71 -39.45
N ASP A 11 -8.96 29.04 -39.65
CA ASP A 11 -7.83 28.39 -39.00
C ASP A 11 -7.74 28.91 -37.55
N VAL A 12 -8.07 28.07 -36.57
CA VAL A 12 -8.10 28.42 -35.14
C VAL A 12 -6.68 28.35 -34.52
N ALA A 13 -5.63 28.42 -35.33
CA ALA A 13 -4.26 28.19 -34.91
C ALA A 13 -3.32 29.33 -35.31
N SER A 14 -3.62 30.58 -34.92
CA SER A 14 -2.58 31.63 -34.84
C SER A 14 -2.90 32.81 -33.92
N ALA A 15 -3.59 32.59 -32.80
CA ALA A 15 -3.52 33.55 -31.70
C ALA A 15 -2.16 33.38 -31.00
N ALA A 16 -1.11 33.93 -31.62
CA ALA A 16 0.18 34.08 -30.97
C ALA A 16 -0.05 34.83 -29.65
N LEU A 17 0.39 34.24 -28.54
CA LEU A 17 0.46 34.94 -27.26
C LEU A 17 1.28 36.22 -27.47
N PRO A 18 0.77 37.41 -27.13
CA PRO A 18 1.53 38.65 -27.32
C PRO A 18 2.85 38.58 -26.56
N GLU A 19 3.94 38.97 -27.23
CA GLU A 19 5.27 39.10 -26.64
C GLU A 19 5.24 40.01 -25.40
N GLU A 20 6.06 39.66 -24.39
CA GLU A 20 6.08 40.14 -22.99
C GLU A 20 6.33 41.65 -22.75
N HIS A 21 6.10 42.56 -23.70
CA HIS A 21 6.32 44.00 -23.50
C HIS A 21 5.20 44.91 -24.05
N GLU A 22 3.93 44.52 -23.93
CA GLU A 22 2.87 45.53 -23.87
C GLU A 22 2.85 46.16 -22.48
N SER A 23 3.04 47.48 -22.38
CA SER A 23 2.94 48.16 -21.09
C SER A 23 1.60 47.83 -20.43
N ASP A 24 1.53 47.65 -19.11
CA ASP A 24 0.28 47.34 -18.39
C ASP A 24 -0.90 48.25 -18.81
N GLY A 25 -0.59 49.48 -19.22
CA GLY A 25 -1.56 50.43 -19.78
C GLY A 25 -2.14 50.06 -21.16
N ALA A 26 -1.40 49.38 -22.04
CA ALA A 26 -1.89 48.86 -23.32
C ALA A 26 -2.88 47.71 -23.09
N PHE A 27 -2.55 46.75 -22.23
CA PHE A 27 -3.46 45.67 -21.84
C PHE A 27 -4.76 46.21 -21.23
N LEU A 28 -4.67 47.13 -20.27
CA LEU A 28 -5.84 47.73 -19.64
C LEU A 28 -6.71 48.51 -20.64
N ARG A 29 -6.11 49.21 -21.61
CA ARG A 29 -6.86 49.88 -22.69
C ARG A 29 -7.57 48.87 -23.59
N HIS A 30 -6.91 47.78 -23.94
CA HIS A 30 -7.50 46.71 -24.74
C HIS A 30 -8.67 46.05 -24.02
N TRP A 31 -8.49 45.65 -22.77
CA TRP A 31 -9.57 45.09 -21.93
C TRP A 31 -10.74 46.07 -21.78
N ALA A 32 -10.47 47.35 -21.49
CA ALA A 32 -11.49 48.36 -21.32
C ALA A 32 -12.33 48.59 -22.59
N ALA A 33 -11.75 48.43 -23.79
CA ALA A 33 -12.46 48.58 -25.06
C ALA A 33 -13.62 47.57 -25.22
N TYR A 34 -13.57 46.41 -24.57
CA TYR A 34 -14.62 45.40 -24.60
C TYR A 34 -15.56 45.44 -23.38
N ARG A 35 -15.17 46.15 -22.32
CA ARG A 35 -15.82 46.10 -21.00
C ARG A 35 -16.40 47.42 -20.50
N VAL A 36 -16.09 48.52 -21.18
CA VAL A 36 -16.60 49.86 -20.88
C VAL A 36 -17.41 50.35 -22.08
N GLY A 37 -18.66 50.75 -21.84
CA GLY A 37 -19.54 51.24 -22.89
C GLY A 37 -19.07 52.58 -23.47
N PRO A 38 -19.36 52.90 -24.75
CA PRO A 38 -19.04 54.20 -25.31
C PRO A 38 -19.65 55.35 -24.48
N GLY A 39 -18.81 56.25 -23.97
CA GLY A 39 -19.23 57.40 -23.15
C GLY A 39 -19.47 57.10 -21.67
N GLU A 40 -19.25 55.86 -21.22
CA GLU A 40 -19.36 55.47 -19.82
C GLU A 40 -18.21 56.06 -18.99
N ARG A 41 -18.52 56.73 -17.88
CA ARG A 41 -17.54 57.30 -16.95
C ARG A 41 -17.48 56.44 -15.71
N LEU A 42 -16.38 55.70 -15.54
CA LEU A 42 -16.13 54.85 -14.39
C LEU A 42 -15.07 55.47 -13.49
N THR A 43 -15.27 55.34 -12.18
CA THR A 43 -14.25 55.59 -11.17
C THR A 43 -13.17 54.51 -11.22
N ARG A 44 -12.01 54.79 -10.61
CA ARG A 44 -10.93 53.79 -10.47
C ARG A 44 -11.40 52.54 -9.71
N SER A 45 -12.29 52.70 -8.73
CA SER A 45 -12.85 51.58 -7.97
C SER A 45 -13.70 50.69 -8.87
N GLU A 46 -14.65 51.26 -9.60
CA GLU A 46 -15.55 50.48 -10.47
C GLU A 46 -14.79 49.77 -11.60
N LEU A 47 -13.72 50.38 -12.11
CA LEU A 47 -12.84 49.74 -13.09
C LEU A 47 -12.09 48.54 -12.49
N ALA A 48 -11.56 48.70 -11.27
CA ALA A 48 -10.89 47.63 -10.55
C ALA A 48 -11.85 46.49 -10.20
N ASP A 49 -13.08 46.80 -9.78
CA ASP A 49 -14.11 45.82 -9.47
C ASP A 49 -14.52 45.02 -10.72
N ARG A 50 -14.68 45.66 -11.87
CA ARG A 50 -14.95 44.98 -13.15
C ARG A 50 -13.80 44.08 -13.57
N LEU A 51 -12.57 44.55 -13.46
CA LEU A 51 -11.38 43.74 -13.78
C LEU A 51 -11.29 42.53 -12.86
N ALA A 52 -11.50 42.72 -11.55
CA ALA A 52 -11.52 41.64 -10.57
C ALA A 52 -12.64 40.62 -10.87
N ALA A 53 -13.82 41.08 -11.28
CA ALA A 53 -14.92 40.20 -11.69
C ALA A 53 -14.59 39.38 -12.94
N ASP A 54 -13.90 39.99 -13.91
CA ASP A 54 -13.44 39.28 -15.11
C ASP A 54 -12.36 38.24 -14.82
N VAL A 55 -11.40 38.57 -13.95
CA VAL A 55 -10.39 37.62 -13.48
C VAL A 55 -11.07 36.46 -12.73
N ALA A 56 -12.00 36.75 -11.83
CA ALA A 56 -12.74 35.71 -11.11
C ALA A 56 -13.54 34.79 -12.07
N ARG A 57 -14.10 35.33 -13.15
CA ARG A 57 -14.80 34.55 -14.18
C ARG A 57 -13.82 33.69 -15.00
N LEU A 58 -12.62 34.19 -15.29
CA LEU A 58 -11.57 33.39 -15.94
C LEU A 58 -11.11 32.26 -15.01
N ASP A 59 -10.90 32.57 -13.73
CA ASP A 59 -10.52 31.60 -12.70
C ASP A 59 -11.54 30.47 -12.59
N ASP A 60 -12.84 30.79 -12.62
CA ASP A 60 -13.92 29.79 -12.64
C ASP A 60 -13.88 28.90 -13.90
N VAL A 61 -13.68 29.48 -15.08
CA VAL A 61 -13.62 28.73 -16.35
C VAL A 61 -12.42 27.79 -16.35
N ILE A 62 -11.25 28.27 -15.93
CA ILE A 62 -10.02 27.47 -15.83
C ILE A 62 -10.19 26.40 -14.76
N GLY A 63 -10.78 26.75 -13.61
CA GLY A 63 -11.04 25.82 -12.51
C GLY A 63 -11.90 24.64 -12.95
N ARG A 64 -13.03 24.88 -13.63
CA ARG A 64 -13.87 23.80 -14.18
C ARG A 64 -13.14 22.92 -15.18
N GLN A 65 -12.23 23.48 -15.98
CA GLN A 65 -11.41 22.71 -16.90
C GLN A 65 -10.36 21.86 -16.17
N LEU A 66 -9.79 22.37 -15.08
CA LEU A 66 -8.86 21.63 -14.23
C LEU A 66 -9.57 20.50 -13.48
N ASP A 67 -10.75 20.72 -12.90
CA ASP A 67 -11.55 19.66 -12.27
C ASP A 67 -11.80 18.51 -13.26
N ALA A 68 -12.18 18.84 -14.51
CA ALA A 68 -12.40 17.83 -15.55
C ALA A 68 -11.13 17.01 -15.88
N ILE A 69 -9.94 17.60 -15.77
CA ILE A 69 -8.65 16.92 -15.98
C ILE A 69 -8.29 16.08 -14.77
N LEU A 70 -8.31 16.68 -13.57
CA LEU A 70 -7.89 16.06 -12.32
C LEU A 70 -8.81 14.91 -11.93
N HIS A 71 -10.12 15.04 -12.15
CA HIS A 71 -11.10 13.99 -11.83
C HIS A 71 -11.30 12.98 -12.96
N HIS A 72 -10.54 13.08 -14.06
CA HIS A 72 -10.59 12.08 -15.11
C HIS A 72 -10.05 10.73 -14.57
N PRO A 73 -10.76 9.60 -14.69
CA PRO A 73 -10.37 8.33 -14.05
C PRO A 73 -8.94 7.86 -14.39
N ARG A 74 -8.49 8.09 -15.63
CA ARG A 74 -7.11 7.76 -16.06
C ARG A 74 -6.06 8.61 -15.37
N PHE A 75 -6.36 9.89 -15.10
CA PHE A 75 -5.43 10.79 -14.42
C PHE A 75 -5.40 10.46 -12.93
N GLN A 76 -6.57 10.31 -12.29
CA GLN A 76 -6.65 9.91 -10.89
C GLN A 76 -5.93 8.59 -10.61
N ALA A 77 -6.09 7.57 -11.47
CA ALA A 77 -5.38 6.29 -11.31
C ALA A 77 -3.85 6.44 -11.40
N LEU A 78 -3.36 7.31 -12.29
CA LEU A 78 -1.94 7.61 -12.38
C LEU A 78 -1.47 8.39 -11.15
N GLU A 79 -2.18 9.46 -10.79
CA GLU A 79 -1.86 10.30 -9.64
C GLU A 79 -1.90 9.49 -8.35
N SER A 80 -2.87 8.59 -8.16
CA SER A 80 -3.01 7.78 -6.95
C SER A 80 -1.82 6.85 -6.75
N SER A 81 -1.34 6.21 -7.82
CA SER A 81 -0.18 5.33 -7.75
C SER A 81 1.10 6.08 -7.44
N TRP A 82 1.33 7.21 -8.10
CA TRP A 82 2.54 8.01 -7.88
C TRP A 82 2.54 8.72 -6.52
N ARG A 83 1.39 9.24 -6.07
CA ARG A 83 1.25 9.82 -4.73
C ARG A 83 1.39 8.76 -3.64
N GLY A 84 0.85 7.56 -3.84
CA GLY A 84 1.04 6.45 -2.92
C GLY A 84 2.52 6.04 -2.79
N LEU A 85 3.23 5.98 -3.92
CA LEU A 85 4.67 5.71 -3.95
C LEU A 85 5.49 6.84 -3.30
N GLU A 86 5.21 8.10 -3.64
CA GLU A 86 5.84 9.29 -3.03
C GLU A 86 5.68 9.25 -1.51
N TRP A 87 4.47 8.99 -1.04
CA TRP A 87 4.16 8.89 0.38
C TRP A 87 4.92 7.76 1.06
N LEU A 88 4.98 6.56 0.45
CA LEU A 88 5.75 5.43 1.00
C LEU A 88 7.25 5.73 1.07
N VAL A 89 7.82 6.34 0.03
CA VAL A 89 9.25 6.70 -0.01
C VAL A 89 9.55 7.74 1.06
N GLY A 90 8.71 8.77 1.23
CA GLY A 90 8.86 9.75 2.30
C GLY A 90 8.81 9.11 3.70
N ARG A 91 7.89 8.16 3.93
CA ARG A 91 7.83 7.39 5.20
C ARG A 91 9.06 6.51 5.41
N ALA A 92 9.59 5.92 4.34
CA ALA A 92 10.81 5.12 4.42
C ALA A 92 12.02 5.98 4.80
N ASP A 93 12.18 7.17 4.18
CA ASP A 93 13.25 8.10 4.51
C ASP A 93 13.17 8.61 5.95
N GLU A 94 11.96 8.91 6.44
CA GLU A 94 11.74 9.29 7.84
C GLU A 94 12.15 8.17 8.81
N ALA A 95 11.76 6.92 8.53
CA ALA A 95 12.13 5.77 9.33
C ALA A 95 13.65 5.50 9.32
N ILE A 96 14.33 5.80 8.20
CA ILE A 96 15.79 5.73 8.10
C ILE A 96 16.46 6.82 8.95
N GLY A 97 15.92 8.05 8.91
CA GLY A 97 16.47 9.22 9.58
C GLY A 97 16.27 9.22 11.11
N SER A 98 15.14 8.72 11.60
CA SER A 98 14.82 8.72 13.04
C SER A 98 15.71 7.79 13.86
N ASP A 99 16.12 6.65 13.28
CA ASP A 99 16.94 5.62 13.93
C ASP A 99 18.25 5.38 13.16
N ALA A 100 18.97 6.46 12.81
CA ALA A 100 20.21 6.40 12.02
C ALA A 100 21.33 5.51 12.60
N TYR A 101 21.23 5.10 13.86
CA TYR A 101 22.15 4.16 14.52
C TYR A 101 21.72 2.68 14.43
N SER A 102 20.50 2.39 13.96
CA SER A 102 20.01 1.04 13.71
C SER A 102 20.57 0.51 12.40
N LYS A 103 21.33 -0.60 12.45
CA LYS A 103 21.81 -1.31 11.24
C LYS A 103 20.66 -1.77 10.32
N SER A 104 19.44 -1.92 10.86
CA SER A 104 18.26 -2.31 10.09
C SER A 104 17.71 -1.14 9.27
N ALA A 105 17.72 0.08 9.83
CA ALA A 105 17.20 1.27 9.14
C ALA A 105 17.93 1.51 7.81
N SER A 106 19.26 1.45 7.79
CA SER A 106 20.05 1.61 6.55
C SER A 106 19.91 0.49 5.52
N ALA A 107 19.18 -0.58 5.84
CA ALA A 107 18.91 -1.70 4.94
C ALA A 107 17.59 -1.58 4.16
N VAL A 108 16.72 -0.61 4.50
CA VAL A 108 15.44 -0.42 3.80
C VAL A 108 15.70 0.06 2.37
N ARG A 109 15.12 -0.66 1.39
CA ARG A 109 15.20 -0.32 -0.03
C ARG A 109 13.83 -0.50 -0.66
N VAL A 110 13.36 0.53 -1.36
CA VAL A 110 12.13 0.46 -2.16
C VAL A 110 12.52 0.28 -3.62
N ARG A 111 11.99 -0.74 -4.28
CA ARG A 111 12.20 -1.02 -5.70
C ARG A 111 10.86 -1.00 -6.43
N LEU A 112 10.81 -0.31 -7.55
CA LEU A 112 9.61 -0.16 -8.36
C LEU A 112 9.67 -1.07 -9.58
N LEU A 113 8.61 -1.86 -9.81
CA LEU A 113 8.32 -2.53 -11.07
C LEU A 113 7.08 -1.89 -11.67
N ASN A 114 7.27 -1.02 -12.67
CA ASN A 114 6.15 -0.43 -13.39
C ASN A 114 5.55 -1.46 -14.35
N CYS A 115 4.32 -1.89 -14.07
CA CYS A 115 3.56 -2.81 -14.90
C CYS A 115 2.06 -2.61 -14.72
N SER A 116 1.32 -2.69 -15.82
CA SER A 116 -0.14 -2.70 -15.78
C SER A 116 -0.67 -4.06 -15.37
N LYS A 117 -1.87 -4.10 -14.76
CA LYS A 117 -2.55 -5.35 -14.42
C LYS A 117 -2.73 -6.28 -15.63
N ARG A 118 -2.94 -5.72 -16.83
CA ARG A 118 -3.06 -6.47 -18.08
C ARG A 118 -1.75 -7.15 -18.49
N GLU A 119 -0.61 -6.51 -18.26
CA GLU A 119 0.70 -7.11 -18.52
C GLU A 119 1.00 -8.23 -17.52
N LEU A 120 0.66 -8.03 -16.24
CA LEU A 120 0.77 -9.07 -15.22
C LEU A 120 -0.11 -10.29 -15.57
N GLN A 121 -1.36 -10.06 -15.96
CA GLN A 121 -2.25 -11.13 -16.42
C GLN A 121 -1.67 -11.87 -17.62
N ARG A 122 -1.16 -11.13 -18.62
CA ARG A 122 -0.57 -11.73 -19.82
C ARG A 122 0.65 -12.58 -19.47
N ASP A 123 1.54 -12.09 -18.60
CA ASP A 123 2.72 -12.84 -18.14
C ASP A 123 2.32 -14.12 -17.41
N HIS A 124 1.31 -14.03 -16.52
CA HIS A 124 0.78 -15.18 -15.80
C HIS A 124 0.17 -16.24 -16.74
N THR A 125 -0.72 -15.84 -17.65
CA THR A 125 -1.40 -16.77 -18.56
C THR A 125 -0.49 -17.36 -19.64
N GLN A 126 0.59 -16.65 -20.01
CA GLN A 126 1.57 -17.17 -20.98
C GLN A 126 2.56 -18.16 -20.35
N ALA A 127 2.77 -18.08 -19.04
CA ALA A 127 3.63 -19.01 -18.33
C ALA A 127 2.94 -20.37 -18.18
N VAL A 128 3.66 -21.46 -18.49
CA VAL A 128 3.13 -22.83 -18.31
C VAL A 128 2.89 -23.14 -16.83
N GLU A 129 3.80 -22.64 -15.98
CA GLU A 129 3.75 -22.71 -14.52
C GLU A 129 4.22 -21.35 -13.97
N PHE A 130 3.85 -21.01 -12.73
CA PHE A 130 4.19 -19.72 -12.13
C PHE A 130 5.71 -19.46 -12.11
N ASP A 131 6.53 -20.52 -12.01
CA ASP A 131 8.00 -20.48 -11.96
C ASP A 131 8.68 -20.21 -13.33
N ARG A 132 7.89 -19.97 -14.38
CA ARG A 132 8.38 -19.55 -15.71
C ARG A 132 8.00 -18.13 -16.08
N SER A 133 7.23 -17.45 -15.22
CA SER A 133 6.79 -16.07 -15.44
C SER A 133 7.96 -15.06 -15.35
N VAL A 134 7.82 -13.90 -15.99
CA VAL A 134 8.78 -12.80 -15.84
C VAL A 134 8.74 -12.26 -14.41
N VAL A 135 7.57 -12.23 -13.77
CA VAL A 135 7.42 -11.85 -12.35
C VAL A 135 8.23 -12.78 -11.45
N TRP A 136 8.14 -14.10 -11.65
CA TRP A 136 8.95 -15.08 -10.94
C TRP A 136 10.45 -14.82 -11.12
N ARG A 137 10.91 -14.63 -12.35
CA ARG A 137 12.34 -14.38 -12.62
C ARG A 137 12.83 -13.16 -11.83
N LYS A 138 12.08 -12.06 -11.88
CA LYS A 138 12.47 -10.82 -11.21
C LYS A 138 12.47 -10.91 -9.69
N ILE A 139 11.54 -11.65 -9.10
CA ILE A 139 11.36 -11.72 -7.65
C ILE A 139 12.19 -12.85 -7.04
N TYR A 140 12.14 -14.03 -7.65
CA TYR A 140 12.85 -15.21 -7.20
C TYR A 140 14.23 -15.31 -7.85
N GLU A 141 14.33 -15.59 -9.16
CA GLU A 141 15.60 -15.98 -9.79
C GLU A 141 16.69 -14.92 -9.64
N ASP A 142 16.41 -13.67 -10.01
CA ASP A 142 17.36 -12.56 -10.04
C ASP A 142 17.81 -12.15 -8.62
N GLU A 143 17.03 -12.47 -7.57
CA GLU A 143 17.27 -12.04 -6.20
C GLU A 143 17.37 -13.23 -5.22
N PHE A 144 16.24 -13.73 -4.71
CA PHE A 144 16.24 -14.81 -3.70
C PHE A 144 16.93 -16.10 -4.19
N GLY A 145 16.90 -16.37 -5.49
CA GLY A 145 17.50 -17.49 -6.21
C GLY A 145 19.00 -17.32 -6.46
N THR A 146 19.48 -16.09 -6.60
CA THR A 146 20.86 -15.76 -6.98
C THR A 146 21.79 -15.57 -5.77
N ALA A 147 23.06 -15.97 -5.92
CA ALA A 147 24.07 -15.73 -4.89
C ALA A 147 24.44 -14.24 -4.85
N GLY A 148 24.32 -13.62 -3.66
CA GLY A 148 24.55 -12.19 -3.49
C GLY A 148 23.35 -11.29 -3.83
N GLY A 149 22.21 -11.87 -4.25
CA GLY A 149 20.95 -11.14 -4.43
C GLY A 149 20.36 -10.66 -3.11
N ALA A 150 19.47 -9.66 -3.18
CA ALA A 150 18.79 -9.08 -2.03
C ALA A 150 17.29 -9.47 -2.06
N PRO A 151 16.86 -10.46 -1.26
CA PRO A 151 15.50 -10.95 -1.32
C PRO A 151 14.49 -9.87 -0.90
N PHE A 152 13.34 -9.85 -1.57
CA PHE A 152 12.25 -8.93 -1.25
C PHE A 152 11.55 -9.36 0.05
N GLY A 153 11.43 -8.42 1.00
CA GLY A 153 10.76 -8.68 2.28
C GLY A 153 9.24 -8.56 2.23
N LEU A 154 8.72 -7.66 1.39
CA LEU A 154 7.29 -7.40 1.19
C LEU A 154 7.08 -6.98 -0.27
N LEU A 155 6.01 -7.49 -0.89
CA LEU A 155 5.55 -7.07 -2.21
C LEU A 155 4.28 -6.24 -2.04
N VAL A 156 4.23 -5.07 -2.66
CA VAL A 156 3.04 -4.21 -2.69
C VAL A 156 2.55 -4.14 -4.13
N VAL A 157 1.33 -4.62 -4.37
CA VAL A 157 0.70 -4.58 -5.69
C VAL A 157 -0.35 -3.49 -5.69
N ASP A 158 -0.07 -2.41 -6.41
CA ASP A 158 -0.97 -1.26 -6.52
C ASP A 158 -2.08 -1.47 -7.57
N HIS A 159 -2.74 -2.62 -7.50
CA HIS A 159 -3.90 -2.97 -8.31
C HIS A 159 -5.03 -3.47 -7.41
N THR A 160 -6.26 -3.26 -7.87
CA THR A 160 -7.47 -3.71 -7.17
C THR A 160 -7.93 -5.05 -7.74
N PHE A 161 -8.32 -6.00 -6.89
CA PHE A 161 -8.76 -7.35 -7.29
C PHE A 161 -10.19 -7.64 -6.83
N GLY A 162 -11.05 -8.06 -7.76
CA GLY A 162 -12.47 -8.35 -7.52
C GLY A 162 -12.83 -9.84 -7.64
N VAL A 163 -14.13 -10.11 -7.82
CA VAL A 163 -14.66 -11.49 -7.99
C VAL A 163 -14.45 -12.07 -9.39
N HIS A 164 -13.94 -11.26 -10.33
CA HIS A 164 -13.75 -11.68 -11.71
C HIS A 164 -12.77 -12.87 -11.79
N PRO A 165 -13.03 -13.91 -12.62
CA PRO A 165 -12.15 -15.08 -12.72
C PRO A 165 -10.69 -14.74 -13.00
N ASP A 166 -10.41 -13.82 -13.93
CA ASP A 166 -9.04 -13.37 -14.24
C ASP A 166 -8.34 -12.77 -13.01
N ASP A 167 -9.07 -12.03 -12.16
CA ASP A 167 -8.52 -11.44 -10.95
C ASP A 167 -8.14 -12.52 -9.93
N ILE A 168 -9.00 -13.54 -9.76
CA ILE A 168 -8.75 -14.66 -8.86
C ILE A 168 -7.56 -15.49 -9.36
N ASP A 169 -7.49 -15.75 -10.66
CA ASP A 169 -6.39 -16.47 -11.32
C ASP A 169 -5.05 -15.77 -11.12
N LEU A 170 -4.96 -14.48 -11.50
CA LEU A 170 -3.75 -13.68 -11.30
C LEU A 170 -3.35 -13.57 -9.83
N LEU A 171 -4.32 -13.35 -8.94
CA LEU A 171 -4.04 -13.24 -7.51
C LEU A 171 -3.53 -14.57 -6.94
N THR A 172 -4.00 -15.71 -7.45
CA THR A 172 -3.49 -17.04 -7.12
C THR A 172 -2.03 -17.19 -7.56
N GLY A 173 -1.72 -16.87 -8.82
CA GLY A 173 -0.34 -16.94 -9.33
C GLY A 173 0.63 -16.00 -8.59
N LEU A 174 0.17 -14.80 -8.23
CA LEU A 174 0.96 -13.87 -7.41
C LEU A 174 1.20 -14.41 -5.99
N ALA A 175 0.22 -15.10 -5.39
CA ALA A 175 0.38 -15.76 -4.10
C ALA A 175 1.36 -16.93 -4.16
N GLU A 176 1.38 -17.71 -5.25
CA GLU A 176 2.36 -18.77 -5.48
C GLU A 176 3.78 -18.23 -5.55
N VAL A 177 4.01 -17.15 -6.31
CA VAL A 177 5.32 -16.46 -6.37
C VAL A 177 5.72 -15.95 -4.99
N ALA A 178 4.82 -15.27 -4.29
CA ALA A 178 5.05 -14.74 -2.95
C ALA A 178 5.42 -15.83 -1.94
N ALA A 179 4.72 -16.96 -1.96
CA ALA A 179 4.99 -18.10 -1.08
C ALA A 179 6.36 -18.74 -1.38
N ALA A 180 6.68 -18.93 -2.65
CA ALA A 180 7.92 -19.55 -3.06
C ALA A 180 9.15 -18.66 -2.82
N SER A 181 9.03 -17.34 -2.94
CA SER A 181 10.09 -16.38 -2.62
C SER A 181 10.15 -15.97 -1.14
N PHE A 182 9.22 -16.47 -0.30
CA PHE A 182 9.02 -15.99 1.07
C PHE A 182 8.92 -14.45 1.11
N ALA A 183 8.09 -13.87 0.25
CA ALA A 183 7.89 -12.42 0.18
C ALA A 183 6.39 -12.15 0.24
N PRO A 184 5.82 -11.97 1.45
CA PRO A 184 4.40 -11.68 1.60
C PRO A 184 3.97 -10.52 0.70
N LEU A 185 2.78 -10.65 0.11
CA LEU A 185 2.22 -9.75 -0.87
C LEU A 185 0.98 -9.07 -0.31
N VAL A 186 0.88 -7.76 -0.49
CA VAL A 186 -0.29 -6.96 -0.12
C VAL A 186 -0.86 -6.26 -1.34
N ALA A 187 -2.16 -6.36 -1.52
CA ALA A 187 -2.91 -5.71 -2.59
C ALA A 187 -4.22 -5.09 -2.07
N ALA A 188 -4.99 -4.46 -2.94
CA ALA A 188 -6.31 -3.91 -2.61
C ALA A 188 -7.44 -4.84 -3.08
N PRO A 189 -8.46 -5.09 -2.26
CA PRO A 189 -9.70 -5.70 -2.73
C PRO A 189 -10.56 -4.67 -3.47
N ALA A 190 -11.38 -5.12 -4.42
CA ALA A 190 -12.43 -4.31 -5.02
C ALA A 190 -13.71 -4.35 -4.15
N PRO A 191 -14.58 -3.31 -4.24
CA PRO A 191 -15.83 -3.25 -3.48
C PRO A 191 -16.77 -4.44 -3.75
N ASP A 192 -16.73 -5.01 -4.95
CA ASP A 192 -17.55 -6.14 -5.39
C ASP A 192 -17.33 -7.41 -4.55
N LEU A 193 -16.15 -7.61 -3.96
CA LEU A 193 -15.86 -8.67 -3.01
C LEU A 193 -16.73 -8.58 -1.75
N PHE A 194 -17.20 -7.38 -1.41
CA PHE A 194 -18.09 -7.13 -0.28
C PHE A 194 -19.56 -7.02 -0.71
N GLY A 195 -19.86 -7.23 -1.99
CA GLY A 195 -21.22 -7.14 -2.53
C GLY A 195 -21.74 -5.70 -2.61
N VAL A 196 -20.84 -4.72 -2.68
CA VAL A 196 -21.16 -3.28 -2.78
C VAL A 196 -20.46 -2.67 -3.99
N ASP A 197 -21.00 -1.56 -4.51
CA ASP A 197 -20.39 -0.85 -5.65
C ASP A 197 -19.25 0.09 -5.21
N SER A 198 -19.25 0.50 -3.94
CA SER A 198 -18.28 1.43 -3.35
C SER A 198 -18.04 1.08 -1.88
N PHE A 199 -16.83 1.35 -1.38
CA PHE A 199 -16.52 1.20 0.05
C PHE A 199 -17.31 2.18 0.93
N ALA A 200 -17.85 3.27 0.37
CA ALA A 200 -18.78 4.14 1.10
C ALA A 200 -20.00 3.38 1.64
N ASP A 201 -20.43 2.32 0.95
CA ASP A 201 -21.58 1.50 1.28
C ASP A 201 -21.22 0.28 2.16
N LEU A 202 -19.94 0.13 2.55
CA LEU A 202 -19.42 -1.05 3.26
C LEU A 202 -20.13 -1.33 4.59
N ASN A 203 -20.45 -0.27 5.35
CA ASN A 203 -21.13 -0.40 6.65
C ASN A 203 -22.61 -0.81 6.53
N ALA A 204 -23.21 -0.67 5.35
CA ALA A 204 -24.60 -1.06 5.07
C ALA A 204 -24.71 -2.40 4.32
N GLY A 205 -23.56 -3.01 3.98
CA GLY A 205 -23.50 -4.24 3.19
C GLY A 205 -24.06 -5.48 3.89
N PRO A 206 -24.39 -6.54 3.14
CA PRO A 206 -24.83 -7.81 3.71
C PRO A 206 -23.71 -8.49 4.51
N GLY A 207 -24.08 -9.41 5.40
CA GLY A 207 -23.10 -10.23 6.11
C GLY A 207 -22.23 -11.06 5.14
N LEU A 208 -20.90 -10.88 5.22
CA LEU A 208 -19.94 -11.50 4.28
C LEU A 208 -20.03 -13.02 4.24
N GLU A 209 -20.37 -13.67 5.35
CA GLU A 209 -20.54 -15.13 5.40
C GLU A 209 -21.67 -15.61 4.48
N MET A 210 -22.81 -14.92 4.50
CA MET A 210 -23.94 -15.26 3.62
C MET A 210 -23.60 -14.97 2.16
N LEU A 211 -22.97 -13.82 1.89
CA LEU A 211 -22.53 -13.43 0.56
C LEU A 211 -21.57 -14.48 -0.04
N TYR A 212 -20.57 -14.88 0.74
CA TYR A 212 -19.58 -15.84 0.30
C TYR A 212 -20.10 -17.26 0.16
N ASN A 213 -21.30 -17.60 0.64
CA ASN A 213 -21.91 -18.91 0.40
C ASN A 213 -22.64 -19.01 -0.96
N THR A 214 -22.77 -17.91 -1.70
CA THR A 214 -23.38 -17.92 -3.03
C THR A 214 -22.47 -18.58 -4.09
N PRO A 215 -23.03 -19.05 -5.23
CA PRO A 215 -22.24 -19.72 -6.27
C PRO A 215 -21.15 -18.85 -6.91
N GLN A 216 -21.38 -17.54 -7.02
CA GLN A 216 -20.43 -16.59 -7.64
C GLN A 216 -19.08 -16.52 -6.91
N PHE A 217 -19.05 -16.81 -5.60
CA PHE A 217 -17.82 -16.82 -4.79
C PHE A 217 -17.16 -18.20 -4.70
N THR A 218 -17.57 -19.18 -5.51
CA THR A 218 -17.00 -20.54 -5.43
C THR A 218 -15.48 -20.52 -5.71
N ALA A 219 -15.04 -19.83 -6.76
CA ALA A 219 -13.62 -19.69 -7.08
C ALA A 219 -12.86 -18.94 -5.97
N TRP A 220 -13.45 -17.87 -5.43
CA TRP A 220 -12.90 -17.12 -4.31
C TRP A 220 -12.68 -17.99 -3.07
N ARG A 221 -13.71 -18.77 -2.67
CA ARG A 221 -13.61 -19.71 -1.53
C ARG A 221 -12.53 -20.77 -1.76
N SER A 222 -12.42 -21.29 -2.98
CA SER A 222 -11.41 -22.28 -3.35
C SER A 222 -10.00 -21.69 -3.24
N MET A 223 -9.77 -20.49 -3.76
CA MET A 223 -8.49 -19.80 -3.65
C MET A 223 -8.10 -19.58 -2.18
N LYS A 224 -9.04 -19.12 -1.33
CA LYS A 224 -8.78 -18.94 0.11
C LYS A 224 -8.36 -20.23 0.84
N ALA A 225 -8.67 -21.41 0.30
CA ALA A 225 -8.28 -22.69 0.89
C ALA A 225 -6.85 -23.11 0.54
N LEU A 226 -6.22 -22.47 -0.47
CA LEU A 226 -4.85 -22.73 -0.88
C LEU A 226 -3.86 -22.28 0.19
N GLU A 227 -2.74 -23.01 0.33
CA GLU A 227 -1.75 -22.76 1.39
C GLU A 227 -0.93 -21.48 1.11
N GLU A 228 -0.77 -21.15 -0.16
CA GLU A 228 -0.03 -20.00 -0.70
C GLU A 228 -0.68 -18.67 -0.30
N THR A 229 -2.01 -18.66 -0.13
CA THR A 229 -2.75 -17.46 0.30
C THR A 229 -2.41 -16.99 1.72
N ARG A 230 -1.61 -17.75 2.49
CA ARG A 230 -1.03 -17.28 3.76
C ARG A 230 -0.09 -16.11 3.57
N PHE A 231 0.55 -16.03 2.40
CA PHE A 231 1.45 -14.95 2.03
C PHE A 231 0.71 -13.75 1.43
N LEU A 232 -0.61 -13.81 1.28
CA LEU A 232 -1.40 -12.77 0.61
C LEU A 232 -2.25 -12.01 1.63
N GLY A 233 -2.12 -10.69 1.66
CA GLY A 233 -2.97 -9.77 2.42
C GLY A 233 -3.74 -8.82 1.51
N LEU A 234 -4.98 -8.49 1.87
CA LEU A 234 -5.79 -7.52 1.14
C LEU A 234 -6.19 -6.37 2.08
N ALA A 235 -5.60 -5.20 1.87
CA ALA A 235 -5.75 -4.04 2.75
C ALA A 235 -6.84 -3.08 2.26
N LEU A 236 -7.68 -2.60 3.18
CA LEU A 236 -8.82 -1.73 2.91
C LEU A 236 -9.19 -0.86 4.13
N PRO A 237 -9.95 0.23 3.96
CA PRO A 237 -10.35 0.84 2.70
C PRO A 237 -9.23 1.70 2.13
N ARG A 238 -9.46 2.38 1.01
CA ARG A 238 -8.48 3.34 0.48
C ARG A 238 -8.30 4.52 1.44
N ILE A 239 -7.14 5.16 1.39
CA ILE A 239 -6.82 6.36 2.18
C ILE A 239 -6.66 7.58 1.27
N LEU A 240 -6.83 8.77 1.83
CA LEU A 240 -6.74 10.02 1.09
C LEU A 240 -5.27 10.31 0.75
N GLY A 241 -4.95 10.39 -0.54
CA GLY A 241 -3.60 10.67 -1.03
C GLY A 241 -3.21 12.14 -0.98
N ARG A 242 -4.20 13.04 -1.10
CA ARG A 242 -4.02 14.49 -1.15
C ARG A 242 -5.29 15.20 -0.67
N LEU A 243 -5.15 16.30 0.06
CA LEU A 243 -6.28 17.20 0.33
C LEU A 243 -6.72 17.87 -0.98
N PRO A 244 -8.02 18.14 -1.18
CA PRO A 244 -8.49 18.98 -2.28
C PRO A 244 -7.72 20.30 -2.36
N TYR A 245 -7.54 20.83 -3.57
CA TYR A 245 -6.92 22.14 -3.72
C TYR A 245 -7.87 23.22 -3.20
N GLU A 246 -7.51 23.82 -2.07
CA GLU A 246 -8.28 24.88 -1.44
C GLU A 246 -7.56 26.23 -1.48
N GLY A 247 -8.34 27.28 -1.75
CA GLY A 247 -7.88 28.67 -1.71
C GLY A 247 -7.80 29.28 -0.31
N TRP A 248 -8.05 28.54 0.77
CA TRP A 248 -8.11 29.09 2.13
C TRP A 248 -7.14 28.38 3.06
N GLU A 249 -6.15 29.11 3.58
CA GLU A 249 -5.40 28.69 4.77
C GLU A 249 -6.37 28.77 5.96
N ILE A 250 -6.91 27.64 6.44
CA ILE A 250 -7.50 27.63 7.79
C ILE A 250 -6.34 27.58 8.79
N ALA A 251 -6.02 28.76 9.32
CA ALA A 251 -4.98 28.97 10.30
C ALA A 251 -5.36 28.35 11.66
N GLY A 252 -4.53 27.39 12.09
CA GLY A 252 -4.38 26.94 13.48
C GLY A 252 -2.91 26.56 13.74
N THR A 253 -2.18 27.50 14.36
CA THR A 253 -0.80 27.48 14.92
C THR A 253 0.43 27.08 14.10
N ARG A 254 0.35 26.73 12.80
CA ARG A 254 1.50 26.84 11.89
C ARG A 254 1.07 26.81 10.43
N SER A 255 1.16 27.94 9.74
CA SER A 255 1.03 28.02 8.28
C SER A 255 2.24 27.33 7.65
N VAL A 256 2.07 26.09 7.21
CA VAL A 256 3.01 25.52 6.25
C VAL A 256 2.50 25.95 4.88
N GLN A 257 3.34 26.67 4.11
CA GLN A 257 3.09 26.88 2.69
C GLN A 257 3.04 25.51 2.02
N THR A 258 1.86 24.94 1.87
CA THR A 258 1.69 23.71 1.11
C THR A 258 1.49 24.04 -0.36
N GLU A 259 1.79 23.08 -1.22
CA GLU A 259 1.56 23.19 -2.66
C GLU A 259 0.11 23.57 -3.02
N HIS A 260 -0.83 23.42 -2.08
CA HIS A 260 -2.27 23.62 -2.28
C HIS A 260 -2.75 25.08 -2.15
N SER A 261 -1.94 26.00 -1.60
CA SER A 261 -2.39 27.39 -1.39
C SER A 261 -2.40 28.24 -2.67
N TRP A 262 -3.45 29.06 -2.85
CA TRP A 262 -3.55 30.05 -3.94
C TRP A 262 -2.37 31.04 -3.99
N ARG A 263 -1.80 31.37 -2.83
CA ARG A 263 -0.65 32.29 -2.71
C ARG A 263 0.59 31.79 -3.44
N ALA A 264 0.77 30.47 -3.55
CA ALA A 264 1.88 29.88 -4.28
C ALA A 264 1.66 29.83 -5.80
N ARG A 265 0.42 29.97 -6.28
CA ARG A 265 0.04 29.67 -7.68
C ARG A 265 -0.32 30.89 -8.53
N SER A 266 -0.46 32.06 -7.91
CA SER A 266 -0.95 33.28 -8.57
C SER A 266 -2.31 33.11 -9.28
N PHE A 267 -3.05 32.06 -8.93
CA PHE A 267 -4.28 31.59 -9.58
C PHE A 267 -5.24 31.07 -8.49
N ARG A 268 -6.50 31.54 -8.50
CA ARG A 268 -7.50 31.16 -7.50
C ARG A 268 -8.24 29.90 -7.95
N TYR A 269 -7.66 28.76 -7.60
CA TYR A 269 -8.30 27.47 -7.81
C TYR A 269 -8.95 26.94 -6.52
N GLN A 270 -10.19 26.49 -6.63
CA GLN A 270 -10.87 25.71 -5.62
C GLN A 270 -11.42 24.45 -6.29
N GLU A 271 -10.87 23.31 -5.92
CA GLU A 271 -11.24 22.01 -6.47
C GLU A 271 -12.62 21.56 -5.96
N ASP A 272 -13.50 21.15 -6.87
CA ASP A 272 -14.81 20.59 -6.51
C ASP A 272 -14.68 19.09 -6.16
N ALA A 273 -14.19 18.80 -4.97
CA ALA A 273 -13.98 17.42 -4.50
C ALA A 273 -15.25 16.73 -3.95
N GLU A 274 -16.37 17.45 -3.85
CA GLU A 274 -17.61 16.87 -3.32
C GLU A 274 -18.30 15.99 -4.35
N SER A 275 -18.70 14.80 -3.91
CA SER A 275 -19.41 13.81 -4.72
C SER A 275 -20.14 12.83 -3.81
N ALA A 276 -21.24 12.24 -4.30
CA ALA A 276 -22.11 11.38 -3.49
C ALA A 276 -21.37 10.20 -2.82
N ARG A 277 -20.34 9.66 -3.49
CA ARG A 277 -19.53 8.52 -3.02
C ARG A 277 -18.04 8.84 -2.85
N GLY A 278 -17.67 10.13 -2.86
CA GLY A 278 -16.29 10.57 -2.68
C GLY A 278 -15.34 10.30 -3.86
N GLU A 279 -15.84 9.95 -5.05
CA GLU A 279 -15.04 9.60 -6.24
C GLU A 279 -14.13 10.74 -6.74
N ARG A 280 -14.50 12.00 -6.47
CA ARG A 280 -13.68 13.16 -6.85
C ARG A 280 -12.47 13.41 -5.95
N ARG A 281 -12.37 12.68 -4.83
CA ARG A 281 -11.18 12.70 -3.97
C ARG A 281 -10.13 11.74 -4.51
N LEU A 282 -8.86 12.08 -4.28
CA LEU A 282 -7.75 11.22 -4.67
C LEU A 282 -7.53 10.12 -3.62
N TRP A 283 -8.09 8.94 -3.87
CA TRP A 283 -7.92 7.77 -3.03
C TRP A 283 -6.70 6.94 -3.46
N ILE A 284 -5.83 6.60 -2.51
CA ILE A 284 -4.68 5.70 -2.70
C ILE A 284 -4.89 4.38 -1.97
N ASN A 285 -4.23 3.35 -2.46
CA ASN A 285 -4.31 1.99 -1.93
C ASN A 285 -3.81 1.89 -0.47
N ALA A 286 -4.57 1.24 0.42
CA ALA A 286 -4.14 1.01 1.80
C ALA A 286 -2.93 0.07 1.94
N GLY A 287 -2.58 -0.67 0.88
CA GLY A 287 -1.33 -1.42 0.81
C GLY A 287 -0.10 -0.53 1.03
N TRP A 288 -0.13 0.73 0.58
CA TRP A 288 0.92 1.71 0.87
C TRP A 288 1.04 1.98 2.38
N ALA A 289 -0.09 2.18 3.06
CA ALA A 289 -0.13 2.41 4.50
C ALA A 289 0.30 1.18 5.31
N PHE A 290 -0.06 -0.02 4.86
CA PHE A 290 0.42 -1.25 5.48
C PHE A 290 1.94 -1.38 5.33
N ALA A 291 2.46 -1.11 4.13
CA ALA A 291 3.89 -1.15 3.88
C ALA A 291 4.67 -0.14 4.73
N SER A 292 4.15 1.07 4.97
CA SER A 292 4.81 2.05 5.84
C SER A 292 4.94 1.55 7.29
N VAL A 293 3.92 0.85 7.80
CA VAL A 293 3.96 0.22 9.12
C VAL A 293 5.04 -0.87 9.18
N VAL A 294 5.09 -1.73 8.15
CA VAL A 294 6.11 -2.79 8.05
C VAL A 294 7.52 -2.20 7.99
N ILE A 295 7.73 -1.12 7.23
CA ILE A 295 9.01 -0.43 7.12
C ILE A 295 9.42 0.20 8.46
N ALA A 296 8.50 0.92 9.12
CA ALA A 296 8.76 1.56 10.40
C ALA A 296 9.16 0.52 11.47
N GLU A 297 8.42 -0.59 11.55
CA GLU A 297 8.72 -1.65 12.50
C GLU A 297 10.04 -2.37 12.19
N PHE A 298 10.34 -2.60 10.90
CA PHE A 298 11.63 -3.14 10.47
C PHE A 298 12.80 -2.21 10.83
N ALA A 299 12.66 -0.90 10.62
CA ALA A 299 13.70 0.07 10.94
C ALA A 299 14.00 0.09 12.45
N ARG A 300 12.93 0.04 13.26
CA ARG A 300 12.98 0.07 14.73
C ARG A 300 13.57 -1.21 15.35
N SER A 301 12.98 -2.37 15.06
CA SER A 301 13.33 -3.63 15.73
C SER A 301 14.14 -4.59 14.88
N GLY A 302 14.13 -4.41 13.56
CA GLY A 302 14.63 -5.40 12.63
C GLY A 302 13.75 -6.65 12.59
N TRP A 303 12.48 -6.59 12.96
CA TRP A 303 11.51 -7.69 12.88
C TRP A 303 10.10 -7.12 12.64
N PHE A 304 9.05 -7.95 12.74
CA PHE A 304 7.67 -7.58 12.41
C PHE A 304 6.67 -8.00 13.50
N ALA A 305 7.14 -8.06 14.75
CA ALA A 305 6.32 -8.54 15.86
C ALA A 305 5.22 -7.53 16.26
N ASP A 306 5.44 -6.25 15.99
CA ASP A 306 4.64 -5.14 16.50
C ASP A 306 4.08 -4.28 15.36
N ILE A 307 3.30 -4.91 14.47
CA ILE A 307 2.65 -4.24 13.32
C ILE A 307 1.12 -4.17 13.44
N ARG A 308 0.57 -4.42 14.64
CA ARG A 308 -0.88 -4.37 14.92
C ARG A 308 -1.20 -3.62 16.19
N GLY A 309 -2.42 -3.07 16.23
CA GLY A 309 -2.92 -2.30 17.36
C GLY A 309 -2.22 -0.95 17.50
N ALA A 310 -2.70 -0.10 18.39
CA ALA A 310 -2.04 1.15 18.71
C ALA A 310 -2.25 1.45 20.18
N SER A 311 -1.22 1.95 20.85
CA SER A 311 -1.38 2.58 22.15
C SER A 311 -1.80 4.04 21.95
N ARG A 312 -2.62 4.59 22.85
CA ARG A 312 -2.99 6.00 22.80
C ARG A 312 -1.79 6.92 23.02
N ASP A 313 -0.82 6.44 23.81
CA ASP A 313 0.30 7.24 24.33
C ASP A 313 1.66 6.89 23.69
N ALA A 314 1.71 5.93 22.76
CA ALA A 314 2.96 5.53 22.10
C ALA A 314 2.78 5.39 20.59
N GLU A 315 3.77 5.88 19.84
CA GLU A 315 3.92 5.58 18.42
C GLU A 315 4.45 4.16 18.22
N GLY A 316 3.95 3.46 17.19
CA GLY A 316 4.28 2.06 16.91
C GLY A 316 3.05 1.17 16.73
N GLY A 317 3.28 -0.14 16.61
CA GLY A 317 2.21 -1.09 16.31
C GLY A 317 1.70 -0.94 14.87
N GLY A 318 0.40 -1.08 14.71
CA GLY A 318 -0.33 -0.86 13.45
C GLY A 318 -0.75 0.58 13.19
N LEU A 319 -0.22 1.56 13.92
CA LEU A 319 -0.58 2.97 13.75
C LEU A 319 0.00 3.56 12.45
N VAL A 320 -0.86 4.19 11.66
CA VAL A 320 -0.53 5.05 10.52
C VAL A 320 -0.83 6.50 10.93
N SER A 321 0.19 7.34 10.95
CA SER A 321 0.10 8.76 11.33
C SER A 321 0.33 9.68 10.12
N GLY A 322 0.02 10.96 10.30
CA GLY A 322 0.28 11.99 9.29
C GLY A 322 -0.56 11.84 8.01
N LEU A 323 -1.74 11.22 8.11
CA LEU A 323 -2.65 11.14 6.98
C LEU A 323 -3.42 12.46 6.80
N PRO A 324 -3.74 12.85 5.56
CA PRO A 324 -4.56 14.03 5.28
C PRO A 324 -5.93 13.97 5.98
N VAL A 325 -6.32 15.06 6.65
CA VAL A 325 -7.65 15.22 7.26
C VAL A 325 -8.44 16.23 6.46
N ASP A 326 -9.46 15.74 5.77
CA ASP A 326 -10.34 16.56 4.97
C ASP A 326 -11.43 17.20 5.84
N HIS A 327 -12.01 18.30 5.39
CA HIS A 327 -13.05 19.01 6.13
C HIS A 327 -14.02 19.70 5.20
N PHE A 328 -15.23 19.96 5.67
CA PHE A 328 -16.23 20.73 4.94
C PHE A 328 -17.04 21.61 5.88
N ALA A 329 -17.54 22.72 5.36
CA ALA A 329 -18.40 23.63 6.10
C ALA A 329 -19.84 23.06 6.15
N ALA A 330 -20.38 22.91 7.36
CA ALA A 330 -21.77 22.60 7.64
C ALA A 330 -22.44 23.77 8.37
N SER A 331 -23.77 23.72 8.54
CA SER A 331 -24.56 24.78 9.20
C SER A 331 -24.11 25.10 10.63
N GLU A 332 -23.56 24.10 11.34
CA GLU A 332 -23.13 24.22 12.74
C GLU A 332 -21.61 24.40 12.90
N GLY A 333 -20.86 24.49 11.78
CA GLY A 333 -19.41 24.68 11.78
C GLY A 333 -18.66 23.72 10.86
N LEU A 334 -17.35 23.61 11.05
CA LEU A 334 -16.49 22.71 10.28
C LEU A 334 -16.68 21.27 10.75
N VAL A 335 -16.96 20.38 9.79
CA VAL A 335 -17.03 18.94 10.01
C VAL A 335 -15.82 18.28 9.37
N PHE A 336 -15.09 17.49 10.15
CA PHE A 336 -13.91 16.76 9.68
C PHE A 336 -14.30 15.40 9.12
N ARG A 337 -13.69 15.04 7.98
CA ARG A 337 -13.73 13.69 7.40
C ARG A 337 -12.40 13.01 7.69
N GLY A 338 -12.50 11.74 8.08
CA GLY A 338 -11.34 10.92 8.36
C GLY A 338 -10.46 10.71 7.12
N PRO A 339 -9.22 10.26 7.30
CA PRO A 339 -8.28 10.03 6.21
C PRO A 339 -8.61 8.80 5.34
N ALA A 340 -9.62 8.00 5.72
CA ALA A 340 -10.02 6.80 5.02
C ALA A 340 -11.36 6.99 4.32
N GLU A 341 -11.59 6.26 3.22
CA GLU A 341 -12.81 6.34 2.40
C GLU A 341 -14.08 6.04 3.20
N VAL A 342 -13.98 5.15 4.19
CA VAL A 342 -15.05 4.81 5.12
C VAL A 342 -14.48 4.56 6.51
N VAL A 343 -15.23 4.96 7.54
CA VAL A 343 -14.90 4.62 8.92
C VAL A 343 -15.41 3.22 9.22
N ILE A 344 -14.49 2.29 9.47
CA ILE A 344 -14.81 0.91 9.88
C ILE A 344 -14.97 0.88 11.41
N GLY A 345 -16.16 0.51 11.88
CA GLY A 345 -16.43 0.32 13.31
C GLY A 345 -15.91 -1.02 13.83
N GLU A 346 -15.79 -1.17 15.16
CA GLU A 346 -15.20 -2.36 15.80
C GLU A 346 -15.87 -3.69 15.38
N SER A 347 -17.20 -3.71 15.27
CA SER A 347 -17.90 -4.91 14.82
C SER A 347 -17.56 -5.27 13.38
N ALA A 348 -17.56 -4.28 12.47
CA ALA A 348 -17.23 -4.49 11.07
C ALA A 348 -15.76 -4.89 10.88
N GLU A 349 -14.84 -4.29 11.64
CA GLU A 349 -13.41 -4.66 11.66
C GLU A 349 -13.24 -6.16 11.92
N ARG A 350 -13.89 -6.68 12.95
CA ARG A 350 -13.81 -8.10 13.32
C ARG A 350 -14.29 -9.00 12.20
N PHE A 351 -15.45 -8.69 11.61
CA PHE A 351 -16.02 -9.50 10.52
C PHE A 351 -15.14 -9.46 9.25
N ILE A 352 -14.58 -8.30 8.92
CA ILE A 352 -13.67 -8.14 7.77
C ILE A 352 -12.36 -8.90 8.01
N ALA A 353 -11.82 -8.83 9.23
CA ALA A 353 -10.62 -9.56 9.62
C ALA A 353 -10.85 -11.08 9.57
N GLU A 354 -11.94 -11.59 10.15
CA GLU A 354 -12.31 -13.02 10.09
C GLU A 354 -12.54 -13.49 8.65
N ALA A 355 -12.96 -12.59 7.77
CA ALA A 355 -13.05 -12.83 6.33
C ALA A 355 -11.70 -12.82 5.59
N GLY A 356 -10.56 -12.65 6.26
CA GLY A 356 -9.22 -12.73 5.67
C GLY A 356 -8.74 -11.45 4.99
N PHE A 357 -9.20 -10.29 5.47
CA PHE A 357 -8.74 -8.99 4.99
C PHE A 357 -8.01 -8.22 6.10
N ILE A 358 -7.36 -7.12 5.72
CA ILE A 358 -6.57 -6.25 6.60
C ILE A 358 -7.29 -4.89 6.71
N PRO A 359 -8.22 -4.72 7.67
CA PRO A 359 -8.97 -3.48 7.84
C PRO A 359 -8.12 -2.38 8.49
N LEU A 360 -8.12 -1.20 7.88
CA LEU A 360 -7.57 0.03 8.41
C LEU A 360 -8.68 0.86 9.05
N CYS A 361 -8.62 1.02 10.37
CA CYS A 361 -9.62 1.76 11.13
C CYS A 361 -9.12 3.18 11.40
N SER A 362 -9.84 4.21 10.92
CA SER A 362 -9.47 5.62 11.13
C SER A 362 -10.45 6.36 12.03
N THR A 363 -9.96 7.38 12.73
CA THR A 363 -10.80 8.39 13.40
C THR A 363 -11.03 9.59 12.50
N THR A 364 -12.15 10.29 12.68
CA THR A 364 -12.57 11.37 11.76
C THR A 364 -11.74 12.64 11.83
N SER A 365 -11.01 12.89 12.92
CA SER A 365 -10.47 14.23 13.22
C SER A 365 -8.96 14.33 13.42
N THR A 366 -8.21 13.22 13.48
CA THR A 366 -6.81 13.24 13.95
C THR A 366 -5.78 12.85 12.89
N GLY A 367 -6.21 12.47 11.68
CA GLY A 367 -5.28 12.01 10.63
C GLY A 367 -4.53 10.74 11.00
N ARG A 368 -5.11 9.96 11.92
CA ARG A 368 -4.58 8.70 12.42
C ARG A 368 -5.49 7.56 11.99
N ALA A 369 -4.88 6.47 11.58
CA ALA A 369 -5.55 5.21 11.29
C ALA A 369 -4.75 4.04 11.87
N VAL A 370 -5.39 2.92 12.15
CA VAL A 370 -4.78 1.78 12.86
C VAL A 370 -5.19 0.47 12.21
N PHE A 371 -4.20 -0.37 11.92
CA PHE A 371 -4.41 -1.78 11.65
C PHE A 371 -4.50 -2.55 12.96
N HIS A 372 -5.70 -2.97 13.34
CA HIS A 372 -5.90 -3.78 14.55
C HIS A 372 -5.61 -5.25 14.30
N SER A 373 -5.78 -5.71 13.07
CA SER A 373 -5.58 -7.10 12.66
C SER A 373 -4.94 -7.17 11.27
N ASN A 374 -4.07 -8.16 11.08
CA ASN A 374 -3.28 -8.35 9.86
C ASN A 374 -3.48 -9.79 9.34
N GLN A 375 -4.73 -10.15 9.08
CA GLN A 375 -5.06 -11.48 8.56
C GLN A 375 -4.62 -11.61 7.10
N SER A 376 -4.07 -12.77 6.76
CA SER A 376 -3.91 -13.16 5.37
C SER A 376 -5.25 -13.60 4.80
N LEU A 377 -5.32 -13.74 3.48
CA LEU A 377 -6.50 -14.20 2.77
C LEU A 377 -6.81 -15.68 3.05
N HIS A 378 -5.85 -16.43 3.58
CA HIS A 378 -6.00 -17.85 3.87
C HIS A 378 -7.12 -18.14 4.86
N ARG A 379 -7.97 -19.12 4.54
CA ARG A 379 -8.94 -19.69 5.45
C ARG A 379 -8.29 -20.88 6.19
N PRO A 380 -7.91 -20.73 7.47
CA PRO A 380 -7.28 -21.82 8.21
C PRO A 380 -8.24 -23.01 8.37
N LYS A 381 -7.71 -24.23 8.19
CA LYS A 381 -8.44 -25.48 8.43
C LYS A 381 -8.70 -25.65 9.94
N GLN A 382 -9.89 -26.12 10.27
CA GLN A 382 -10.20 -26.59 11.62
C GLN A 382 -9.78 -28.05 11.76
N TYR A 383 -9.13 -28.36 12.88
CA TYR A 383 -8.67 -29.69 13.24
C TYR A 383 -9.31 -30.11 14.56
N ASP A 384 -9.39 -31.42 14.79
CA ASP A 384 -9.95 -31.99 16.03
C ASP A 384 -9.16 -31.55 17.27
N SER A 385 -7.84 -31.31 17.12
CA SER A 385 -7.03 -30.79 18.21
C SER A 385 -7.05 -29.27 18.24
N SER A 386 -7.33 -28.72 19.43
CA SER A 386 -7.34 -27.27 19.67
C SER A 386 -5.98 -26.63 19.34
N GLY A 387 -4.88 -27.32 19.65
CA GLY A 387 -3.52 -26.86 19.33
C GLY A 387 -3.24 -26.78 17.82
N ALA A 388 -3.69 -27.75 17.02
CA ALA A 388 -3.49 -27.69 15.57
C ALA A 388 -4.34 -26.58 14.93
N SER A 389 -5.58 -26.39 15.40
CA SER A 389 -6.44 -25.28 14.97
C SER A 389 -5.84 -23.91 15.32
N ALA A 390 -5.25 -23.77 16.50
CA ALA A 390 -4.52 -22.57 16.92
C ALA A 390 -3.31 -22.30 16.00
N ASN A 391 -2.49 -23.32 15.71
CA ASN A 391 -1.35 -23.21 14.80
C ASN A 391 -1.78 -22.78 13.39
N ALA A 392 -2.88 -23.33 12.89
CA ALA A 392 -3.42 -22.98 11.58
C ALA A 392 -3.87 -21.52 11.53
N LYS A 393 -4.54 -21.03 12.58
CA LYS A 393 -4.96 -19.63 12.70
C LYS A 393 -3.76 -18.67 12.72
N ILE A 394 -2.70 -19.01 13.45
CA ILE A 394 -1.46 -18.21 13.50
C ILE A 394 -0.77 -18.19 12.13
N SER A 395 -0.72 -19.33 11.45
CA SER A 395 -0.15 -19.40 10.10
C SER A 395 -0.96 -18.61 9.05
N ALA A 396 -2.19 -18.22 9.38
CA ALA A 396 -3.04 -17.37 8.56
C ALA A 396 -2.89 -15.87 8.89
N MET A 397 -1.97 -15.46 9.77
CA MET A 397 -1.70 -14.05 10.07
C MET A 397 -0.42 -13.58 9.36
N LEU A 398 -0.54 -12.48 8.61
CA LEU A 398 0.54 -11.97 7.76
C LEU A 398 1.77 -11.53 8.56
N GLN A 399 1.58 -11.02 9.77
CA GLN A 399 2.65 -10.62 10.68
C GLN A 399 3.64 -11.76 11.00
N TYR A 400 3.12 -12.98 11.19
CA TYR A 400 3.97 -14.14 11.43
C TYR A 400 4.59 -14.63 10.15
N MET A 401 3.88 -14.54 9.02
CA MET A 401 4.44 -14.86 7.72
C MET A 401 5.59 -13.94 7.33
N LEU A 402 5.56 -12.66 7.69
CA LEU A 402 6.68 -11.72 7.54
C LEU A 402 7.89 -12.17 8.39
N CYS A 403 7.67 -12.54 9.65
CA CYS A 403 8.74 -13.06 10.52
C CYS A 403 9.35 -14.36 9.98
N VAL A 404 8.51 -15.33 9.61
CA VAL A 404 8.91 -16.62 9.00
C VAL A 404 9.72 -16.37 7.73
N SER A 405 9.25 -15.45 6.89
CA SER A 405 9.89 -15.10 5.63
C SER A 405 11.31 -14.59 5.82
N ARG A 406 11.53 -13.73 6.82
CA ARG A 406 12.86 -13.25 7.15
C ARG A 406 13.80 -14.36 7.64
N PHE A 407 13.31 -15.28 8.47
CA PHE A 407 14.11 -16.47 8.85
C PHE A 407 14.43 -17.35 7.63
N ALA A 408 13.48 -17.50 6.70
CA ALA A 408 13.71 -18.21 5.44
C ALA A 408 14.81 -17.56 4.59
N HIS A 409 14.81 -16.23 4.49
CA HIS A 409 15.84 -15.45 3.79
C HIS A 409 17.21 -15.65 4.42
N TYR A 410 17.33 -15.51 5.73
CA TYR A 410 18.61 -15.77 6.43
C TYR A 410 19.07 -17.21 6.26
N LEU A 411 18.17 -18.18 6.45
CA LEU A 411 18.49 -19.60 6.31
C LEU A 411 19.01 -19.89 4.91
N LYS A 412 18.39 -19.32 3.87
CA LYS A 412 18.84 -19.48 2.48
C LYS A 412 20.25 -18.95 2.26
N VAL A 413 20.56 -17.77 2.79
CA VAL A 413 21.88 -17.14 2.66
C VAL A 413 22.95 -17.93 3.43
N ILE A 414 22.66 -18.33 4.67
CA ILE A 414 23.59 -19.11 5.52
C ILE A 414 23.85 -20.47 4.90
N ALA A 415 22.79 -21.20 4.53
CA ALA A 415 22.94 -22.53 3.96
C ALA A 415 23.73 -22.48 2.66
N ARG A 416 23.46 -21.54 1.74
CA ARG A 416 24.26 -21.37 0.51
C ARG A 416 25.74 -21.14 0.76
N THR A 417 26.08 -20.35 1.78
CA THR A 417 27.48 -20.06 2.14
C THR A 417 28.18 -21.29 2.72
N LYS A 418 27.43 -22.19 3.36
CA LYS A 418 27.96 -23.39 4.03
C LYS A 418 27.95 -24.65 3.16
N VAL A 419 27.10 -24.70 2.14
CA VAL A 419 27.05 -25.78 1.16
C VAL A 419 28.39 -25.87 0.43
N GLY A 420 29.03 -27.04 0.50
CA GLY A 420 30.37 -27.29 -0.06
C GLY A 420 31.51 -27.13 0.94
N ALA A 421 31.33 -26.34 2.02
CA ALA A 421 32.28 -26.24 3.12
C ALA A 421 32.01 -27.26 4.24
N VAL A 422 30.73 -27.59 4.45
CA VAL A 422 30.27 -28.56 5.45
C VAL A 422 29.87 -29.86 4.75
N THR A 423 30.40 -30.98 5.23
CA THR A 423 30.17 -32.32 4.65
C THR A 423 29.23 -33.18 5.49
N GLN A 424 29.04 -32.89 6.78
CA GLN A 424 28.17 -33.66 7.67
C GLN A 424 26.91 -32.89 8.10
N PRO A 425 25.72 -33.53 8.07
CA PRO A 425 24.46 -32.92 8.52
C PRO A 425 24.52 -32.33 9.93
N ASP A 426 25.14 -33.05 10.87
CA ASP A 426 25.21 -32.64 12.29
C ASP A 426 25.96 -31.31 12.47
N GLN A 427 27.03 -31.10 11.71
CA GLN A 427 27.78 -29.85 11.73
C GLN A 427 26.93 -28.69 11.20
N LEU A 428 26.17 -28.92 10.13
CA LEU A 428 25.26 -27.89 9.60
C LEU A 428 24.14 -27.60 10.59
N GLN A 429 23.61 -28.63 11.27
CA GLN A 429 22.60 -28.45 12.31
C GLN A 429 23.12 -27.58 13.45
N SER A 430 24.29 -27.87 14.02
CA SER A 430 24.87 -27.06 15.10
C SER A 430 25.09 -25.61 14.69
N ILE A 431 25.58 -25.35 13.47
CA ILE A 431 25.76 -23.98 12.97
C ILE A 431 24.42 -23.22 12.90
N LEU A 432 23.36 -23.89 12.44
CA LEU A 432 22.04 -23.29 12.30
C LEU A 432 21.35 -23.11 13.67
N GLU A 433 21.54 -24.05 14.59
CA GLU A 433 21.06 -23.96 15.98
C GLU A 433 21.73 -22.80 16.71
N ASP A 434 23.06 -22.69 16.68
CA ASP A 434 23.80 -21.59 17.30
C ASP A 434 23.36 -20.23 16.75
N TRP A 435 23.13 -20.16 15.43
CA TRP A 435 22.64 -18.94 14.78
C TRP A 435 21.22 -18.57 15.23
N ILE A 436 20.27 -19.52 15.23
CA ILE A 436 18.87 -19.19 15.55
C ILE A 436 18.68 -18.86 17.03
N LEU A 437 19.47 -19.47 17.92
CA LEU A 437 19.43 -19.18 19.36
C LEU A 437 19.78 -17.72 19.69
N ALA A 438 20.53 -17.02 18.83
CA ALA A 438 20.78 -15.58 18.98
C ALA A 438 19.50 -14.73 18.93
N TYR A 439 18.41 -15.27 18.35
CA TYR A 439 17.10 -14.63 18.23
C TYR A 439 16.06 -15.17 19.21
N VAL A 440 16.47 -16.07 20.13
CA VAL A 440 15.60 -16.68 21.12
C VAL A 440 15.70 -15.93 22.46
N THR A 441 14.54 -15.61 23.02
CA THR A 441 14.36 -15.11 24.40
C THR A 441 13.34 -16.00 25.11
N PRO A 442 13.78 -16.94 25.97
CA PRO A 442 12.84 -17.82 26.67
C PRO A 442 12.01 -17.11 27.76
N ASP A 443 12.46 -15.94 28.22
CA ASP A 443 11.81 -15.18 29.29
C ASP A 443 10.60 -14.39 28.76
N ASP A 444 9.41 -14.84 29.13
CA ASP A 444 8.15 -14.17 28.81
C ASP A 444 8.00 -12.80 29.53
N ARG A 445 8.87 -12.45 30.48
CA ARG A 445 8.90 -11.13 31.15
C ARG A 445 9.91 -10.16 30.56
N ALA A 446 10.65 -10.55 29.52
CA ALA A 446 11.58 -9.68 28.84
C ALA A 446 10.91 -8.38 28.35
N SER A 447 11.69 -7.29 28.30
CA SER A 447 11.18 -6.00 27.87
C SER A 447 10.63 -6.07 26.43
N PRO A 448 9.63 -5.24 26.07
CA PRO A 448 9.10 -5.20 24.71
C PRO A 448 10.18 -4.99 23.65
N GLU A 449 11.18 -4.15 23.93
CA GLU A 449 12.32 -3.94 23.04
C GLU A 449 13.16 -5.21 22.85
N THR A 450 13.41 -5.97 23.92
CA THR A 450 14.17 -7.23 23.85
C THR A 450 13.42 -8.26 23.01
N LYS A 451 12.10 -8.39 23.22
CA LYS A 451 11.23 -9.28 22.44
C LYS A 451 11.13 -8.88 20.98
N ALA A 452 11.17 -7.57 20.69
CA ALA A 452 11.17 -7.08 19.32
C ALA A 452 12.47 -7.44 18.58
N ARG A 453 13.64 -7.35 19.25
CA ARG A 453 14.95 -7.72 18.67
C ARG A 453 15.16 -9.24 18.61
N ARG A 454 14.55 -9.99 19.53
CA ARG A 454 14.61 -11.47 19.63
C ARG A 454 13.19 -12.03 19.60
N PRO A 455 12.63 -12.21 18.40
CA PRO A 455 11.19 -12.47 18.22
C PRO A 455 10.77 -13.89 18.60
N LEU A 456 11.71 -14.80 18.87
CA LEU A 456 11.41 -16.20 19.14
C LEU A 456 11.45 -16.50 20.64
N ARG A 457 10.45 -17.25 21.12
CA ARG A 457 10.44 -17.85 22.45
C ARG A 457 11.24 -19.15 22.49
N ALA A 458 11.16 -19.94 21.42
CA ALA A 458 11.91 -21.18 21.24
C ALA A 458 12.14 -21.46 19.76
N ALA A 459 13.21 -22.20 19.47
CA ALA A 459 13.52 -22.66 18.13
C ALA A 459 14.24 -24.01 18.17
N GLN A 460 14.01 -24.84 17.15
CA GLN A 460 14.71 -26.09 16.94
C GLN A 460 14.98 -26.27 15.43
N VAL A 461 16.13 -26.82 15.08
CA VAL A 461 16.51 -27.10 13.69
C VAL A 461 16.83 -28.58 13.57
N GLU A 462 16.27 -29.24 12.55
CA GLU A 462 16.65 -30.60 12.17
C GLU A 462 17.23 -30.58 10.76
N VAL A 463 18.41 -31.18 10.58
CA VAL A 463 19.04 -31.34 9.27
C VAL A 463 19.15 -32.81 8.95
N ARG A 464 18.68 -33.21 7.77
CA ARG A 464 18.77 -34.60 7.30
C ARG A 464 19.27 -34.64 5.87
N ASP A 465 20.01 -35.70 5.53
CA ASP A 465 20.35 -35.97 4.13
C ASP A 465 19.10 -36.27 3.30
N THR A 466 19.10 -35.81 2.06
CA THR A 466 18.04 -36.11 1.11
C THR A 466 18.31 -37.46 0.46
N PRO A 467 17.44 -38.47 0.62
CA PRO A 467 17.63 -39.77 -0.02
C PRO A 467 17.75 -39.63 -1.54
N GLY A 468 18.81 -40.21 -2.12
CA GLY A 468 19.04 -40.18 -3.57
C GLY A 468 19.70 -38.90 -4.10
N SER A 469 20.12 -37.96 -3.25
CA SER A 469 20.85 -36.75 -3.67
C SER A 469 22.00 -36.44 -2.70
N PRO A 470 23.19 -37.03 -2.88
CA PRO A 470 24.36 -36.78 -2.03
C PRO A 470 24.72 -35.29 -1.98
N GLY A 471 24.96 -34.77 -0.78
CA GLY A 471 25.27 -33.35 -0.55
C GLY A 471 24.06 -32.41 -0.56
N ALA A 472 22.84 -32.93 -0.78
CA ALA A 472 21.61 -32.17 -0.62
C ALA A 472 21.00 -32.40 0.78
N TYR A 473 20.80 -31.33 1.53
CA TYR A 473 20.24 -31.38 2.87
C TYR A 473 18.78 -30.90 2.87
N ARG A 474 17.93 -31.65 3.57
CA ARG A 474 16.60 -31.20 3.99
C ARG A 474 16.73 -30.58 5.37
N ILE A 475 16.35 -29.31 5.49
CA ILE A 475 16.36 -28.57 6.74
C ILE A 475 14.91 -28.33 7.15
N VAL A 476 14.57 -28.73 8.37
CA VAL A 476 13.28 -28.47 9.00
C VAL A 476 13.52 -27.58 10.21
N MET A 477 12.93 -26.40 10.23
CA MET A 477 13.06 -25.44 11.30
C MET A 477 11.71 -25.25 11.98
N HIS A 478 11.69 -25.51 13.29
CA HIS A 478 10.55 -25.32 14.15
C HIS A 478 10.76 -24.04 14.94
N ILE A 479 9.95 -23.01 14.69
CA ILE A 479 10.05 -21.72 15.38
C ILE A 479 8.78 -21.42 16.17
N GLN A 480 8.95 -20.91 17.38
CA GLN A 480 7.87 -20.43 18.22
C GLN A 480 8.06 -18.94 18.48
N PRO A 481 7.30 -18.06 17.81
CA PRO A 481 7.33 -16.62 18.08
C PRO A 481 6.82 -16.25 19.47
N HIS A 482 7.16 -15.06 19.97
CA HIS A 482 6.45 -14.44 21.08
C HIS A 482 5.07 -13.98 20.61
N PHE A 483 4.01 -14.53 21.20
CA PHE A 483 2.64 -14.14 20.88
C PHE A 483 2.22 -12.94 21.71
N GLN A 484 1.71 -11.89 21.06
CA GLN A 484 1.01 -10.81 21.73
C GLN A 484 -0.45 -11.22 21.93
N LEU A 485 -0.89 -11.32 23.18
CA LEU A 485 -2.30 -11.40 23.64
C LEU A 485 -3.09 -12.68 23.35
N ASP A 486 -2.56 -13.66 22.63
CA ASP A 486 -3.20 -14.97 22.48
C ASP A 486 -2.45 -16.00 23.36
N ASP A 487 -3.15 -16.58 24.36
CA ASP A 487 -2.66 -17.60 25.32
C ASP A 487 -2.37 -18.97 24.65
N LEU A 488 -1.84 -18.95 23.43
CA LEU A 488 -1.66 -20.11 22.57
C LEU A 488 -0.17 -20.49 22.49
N THR A 489 0.13 -21.74 22.83
CA THR A 489 1.44 -22.34 22.53
C THR A 489 1.39 -22.88 21.11
N SER A 490 2.12 -22.25 20.19
CA SER A 490 2.03 -22.56 18.77
C SER A 490 3.38 -22.62 18.07
N LEU A 491 3.53 -23.61 17.18
CA LEU A 491 4.78 -23.95 16.52
C LEU A 491 4.63 -23.79 15.02
N ILE A 492 5.49 -23.00 14.40
CA ILE A 492 5.56 -22.85 12.95
C ILE A 492 6.68 -23.74 12.42
N ARG A 493 6.38 -24.56 11.41
CA ARG A 493 7.34 -25.46 10.77
C ARG A 493 7.70 -24.93 9.39
N LEU A 494 8.95 -24.57 9.20
CA LEU A 494 9.53 -24.23 7.90
C LEU A 494 10.33 -25.43 7.39
N THR A 495 10.17 -25.79 6.12
CA THR A 495 10.95 -26.86 5.48
C THR A 495 11.59 -26.31 4.22
N THR A 496 12.90 -26.52 4.07
CA THR A 496 13.64 -26.14 2.87
C THR A 496 14.61 -27.25 2.45
N VAL A 497 14.91 -27.31 1.15
CA VAL A 497 15.90 -28.23 0.60
C VAL A 497 17.01 -27.40 -0.01
N VAL A 498 18.24 -27.70 0.36
CA VAL A 498 19.42 -27.00 -0.14
C VAL A 498 20.26 -28.01 -0.92
N ARG A 499 20.53 -27.68 -2.18
CA ARG A 499 21.33 -28.52 -3.09
C ARG A 499 22.68 -27.84 -3.35
N PRO A 500 23.75 -28.59 -3.60
CA PRO A 500 24.98 -28.04 -4.17
C PRO A 500 24.65 -27.34 -5.49
N ASN A 501 25.26 -26.19 -5.77
CA ASN A 501 25.17 -25.59 -7.11
C ASN A 501 25.82 -26.56 -8.10
N THR A 502 25.01 -27.32 -8.83
CA THR A 502 25.44 -27.90 -10.10
C THR A 502 25.57 -26.75 -11.08
N PRO A 503 26.75 -26.48 -11.66
CA PRO A 503 26.84 -25.58 -12.80
C PRO A 503 25.97 -26.18 -13.91
N SER A 504 24.97 -25.42 -14.35
CA SER A 504 24.18 -25.70 -15.54
C SER A 504 25.03 -25.53 -16.80
#